data_AF-A0A357F320-F1
#
_entry.id   AF-A0A357F320-F1
#
_cell.length_a   1.000
_cell.length_b   1.000
_cell.length_c   1.000
_cell.angle_alpha   90.00
_cell.angle_beta   90.00
_cell.angle_gamma   90.00
#
_symmetry.space_group_name_H-M   'P 1'
#
loop_
_entity.id
_entity.type
_entity.pdbx_description
1 polymer ?
#
loop_
_entity_poly.entity_id
_entity_poly.type
_entity_poly.pdbx_seq_one_letter_code
_entity_poly.pdbx_strand_id
1 'polypeptide(L)'
;QVILEDDGGNRLEPTEEGLIVFETRSLTKPPTDEKASTEPTKETASTEPAQRTVSLVEINEMSKNLLKQFSSKTPYIVSNRQFLQAIQKMTAEYAVEGFSTKAAKYRDVINVAFVREQNLDAPLGFILAMSRSKFDPASERGADGLWRMTNEFVTTNAYNGLCGSEPLTDASQNCAAKASAIYMKAVVFGVFDGDAIYGAAVFGKSPQDAGAWKASLPANRADIWNTVKTPQEREQIVRFFAAGIVADNPQKFGLTSDRPLSELYRLAM
;
A
#
# COMPACT_ATOMS: atom_id res chain seq x y z
N GLN A 1 27.77 31.63 -6.80
CA GLN A 1 29.09 31.62 -7.45
C GLN A 1 29.98 30.70 -6.64
N VAL A 2 30.40 29.57 -7.20
CA VAL A 2 31.25 28.57 -6.54
C VAL A 2 32.70 28.90 -6.90
N ILE A 3 33.58 28.99 -5.91
CA ILE A 3 35.02 29.27 -6.08
C ILE A 3 35.77 27.99 -5.74
N LEU A 4 36.63 27.52 -6.64
CA LEU A 4 37.46 26.32 -6.46
C LEU A 4 38.90 26.75 -6.13
N GLU A 5 39.45 26.22 -5.04
CA GLU A 5 40.84 26.41 -4.58
C GLU A 5 41.55 25.04 -4.56
N ASP A 6 42.83 25.02 -4.91
CA ASP A 6 43.70 23.84 -4.81
C ASP A 6 44.37 23.72 -3.42
N ASP A 7 45.03 22.59 -3.14
CA ASP A 7 45.71 22.33 -1.86
C ASP A 7 46.91 23.28 -1.60
N GLY A 8 47.26 24.14 -2.55
CA GLY A 8 48.25 25.21 -2.43
C GLY A 8 47.66 26.60 -2.16
N GLY A 9 46.33 26.73 -2.12
CA GLY A 9 45.63 27.99 -1.85
C GLY A 9 45.51 28.94 -3.06
N ASN A 10 45.71 28.44 -4.28
CA ASN A 10 45.50 29.24 -5.49
C ASN A 10 44.08 29.05 -6.04
N ARG A 11 43.46 30.17 -6.44
CA ARG A 11 42.11 30.18 -7.03
C ARG A 11 42.18 29.87 -8.52
N LEU A 12 41.39 28.91 -8.96
CA LEU A 12 41.27 28.56 -10.39
C LEU A 12 40.01 29.21 -10.96
N GLU A 13 40.16 29.98 -12.04
CA GLU A 13 39.01 30.58 -12.73
C GLU A 13 38.22 29.52 -13.52
N PRO A 14 36.87 29.57 -13.49
CA PRO A 14 36.05 28.53 -14.09
C PRO A 14 36.01 28.71 -15.61
N THR A 15 36.63 27.77 -16.33
CA THR A 15 36.35 27.55 -17.76
C THR A 15 35.22 26.52 -17.89
N GLU A 16 34.32 26.76 -18.83
CA GLU A 16 33.11 25.99 -19.04
C GLU A 16 33.38 24.50 -19.29
N GLU A 17 32.59 23.66 -18.63
CA GLU A 17 32.43 22.20 -18.82
C GLU A 17 33.68 21.32 -18.70
N GLY A 18 34.13 21.11 -17.46
CA GLY A 18 35.09 20.06 -17.10
C GLY A 18 34.41 18.84 -16.46
N LEU A 19 34.42 17.70 -17.15
CA LEU A 19 33.98 16.40 -16.64
C LEU A 19 34.98 15.91 -15.57
N ILE A 20 34.56 15.82 -14.30
CA ILE A 20 35.40 15.27 -13.21
C ILE A 20 35.31 13.74 -13.27
N VAL A 21 36.38 13.09 -13.72
CA VAL A 21 36.54 11.62 -13.73
C VAL A 21 37.40 11.21 -12.53
N PHE A 22 36.89 10.33 -11.68
CA PHE A 22 37.68 9.69 -10.63
C PHE A 22 38.43 8.49 -11.21
N GLU A 23 39.76 8.57 -11.32
CA GLU A 23 40.63 7.44 -11.62
C GLU A 23 40.83 6.56 -10.38
N THR A 24 40.20 5.38 -10.35
CA THR A 24 40.58 4.30 -9.43
C THR A 24 41.74 3.50 -10.03
N ARG A 25 42.91 3.59 -9.39
CA ARG A 25 44.11 2.79 -9.72
C ARG A 25 43.77 1.30 -9.72
N SER A 26 43.85 0.66 -10.88
CA SER A 26 43.79 -0.80 -11.03
C SER A 26 45.18 -1.41 -10.89
N LEU A 27 45.28 -2.47 -10.09
CA LEU A 27 46.51 -3.23 -9.84
C LEU A 27 46.95 -4.01 -11.10
N THR A 28 48.24 -3.93 -11.38
CA THR A 28 48.96 -4.53 -12.51
C THR A 28 48.94 -6.06 -12.49
N LYS A 29 48.70 -6.70 -13.65
CA LYS A 29 49.21 -8.04 -13.97
C LYS A 29 49.84 -8.03 -15.38
N PRO A 30 50.99 -8.69 -15.60
CA PRO A 30 51.80 -8.59 -16.83
C PRO A 30 51.28 -9.50 -17.98
N PRO A 31 51.82 -9.35 -19.22
CA PRO A 31 51.07 -9.48 -20.47
C PRO A 31 51.21 -10.83 -21.17
N THR A 32 50.24 -11.14 -22.03
CA THR A 32 50.44 -11.98 -23.22
C THR A 32 49.75 -11.32 -24.41
N ASP A 33 50.51 -11.10 -25.46
CA ASP A 33 50.11 -10.49 -26.73
C ASP A 33 49.04 -11.31 -27.48
N GLU A 34 48.14 -10.62 -28.21
CA GLU A 34 48.16 -10.54 -29.68
C GLU A 34 46.75 -10.36 -30.32
N LYS A 35 46.52 -9.15 -30.86
CA LYS A 35 45.70 -8.72 -32.02
C LYS A 35 44.40 -9.47 -32.40
N ALA A 36 43.28 -8.73 -32.49
CA ALA A 36 42.63 -8.31 -33.77
C ALA A 36 41.28 -7.59 -33.57
N SER A 37 41.10 -6.50 -34.33
CA SER A 37 39.89 -5.74 -34.75
C SER A 37 38.59 -5.77 -33.92
N THR A 38 38.18 -4.59 -33.46
CA THR A 38 36.81 -4.28 -33.02
C THR A 38 36.22 -3.18 -33.89
N GLU A 39 35.12 -3.50 -34.58
CA GLU A 39 34.16 -2.52 -35.10
C GLU A 39 33.43 -1.84 -33.92
N PRO A 40 32.93 -0.59 -34.08
CA PRO A 40 32.34 0.14 -32.97
C PRO A 40 30.90 -0.32 -32.74
N THR A 41 30.68 -1.18 -31.74
CA THR A 41 29.36 -1.41 -31.17
C THR A 41 28.92 -0.15 -30.44
N LYS A 42 27.91 0.56 -30.96
CA LYS A 42 27.19 1.61 -30.24
C LYS A 42 26.55 1.00 -28.99
N GLU A 43 27.18 1.21 -27.83
CA GLU A 43 26.51 1.07 -26.54
C GLU A 43 25.40 2.11 -26.48
N THR A 44 24.18 1.61 -26.59
CA THR A 44 22.97 2.38 -26.35
C THR A 44 22.92 2.60 -24.84
N ALA A 45 23.17 3.83 -24.39
CA ALA A 45 22.90 4.21 -23.03
C ALA A 45 21.43 3.91 -22.74
N SER A 46 21.18 2.88 -21.93
CA SER A 46 19.87 2.60 -21.36
C SER A 46 19.54 3.75 -20.41
N THR A 47 18.84 4.76 -20.93
CA THR A 47 18.13 5.75 -20.12
C THR A 47 16.99 5.02 -19.42
N GLU A 48 17.30 4.39 -18.29
CA GLU A 48 16.28 3.92 -17.37
C GLU A 48 15.53 5.16 -16.85
N PRO A 49 14.21 5.27 -17.06
CA PRO A 49 13.48 6.44 -16.61
C PRO A 49 13.54 6.49 -15.09
N ALA A 50 14.08 7.59 -14.55
CA ALA A 50 14.13 7.85 -13.13
C ALA A 50 12.72 7.69 -12.54
N GLN A 51 12.48 6.59 -11.83
CA GLN A 51 11.24 6.38 -11.10
C GLN A 51 11.08 7.53 -10.12
N ARG A 52 10.08 8.37 -10.35
CA ARG A 52 9.79 9.51 -9.48
C ARG A 52 9.32 8.97 -8.12
N THR A 53 10.22 8.93 -7.15
CA THR A 53 9.88 8.54 -5.79
C THR A 53 9.04 9.63 -5.15
N VAL A 54 7.79 9.30 -4.78
CA VAL A 54 6.86 10.22 -4.11
C VAL A 54 7.45 10.70 -2.78
N SER A 55 7.41 11.99 -2.50
CA SER A 55 8.01 12.57 -1.29
C SER A 55 7.18 12.30 -0.03
N LEU A 56 7.80 12.36 1.17
CA LEU A 56 7.07 12.18 2.45
C LEU A 56 5.95 13.20 2.67
N VAL A 57 6.09 14.41 2.12
CA VAL A 57 5.05 15.45 2.18
C VAL A 57 3.83 15.01 1.37
N GLU A 58 4.04 14.46 0.18
CA GLU A 58 2.96 13.93 -0.64
C GLU A 58 2.29 12.71 -0.01
N ILE A 59 3.07 11.79 0.59
CA ILE A 59 2.53 10.65 1.33
C ILE A 59 1.63 11.13 2.49
N ASN A 60 2.06 12.15 3.22
CA ASN A 60 1.27 12.75 4.30
C ASN A 60 -0.06 13.32 3.77
N GLU A 61 -0.03 14.13 2.72
CA GLU A 61 -1.24 14.71 2.14
C GLU A 61 -2.19 13.65 1.58
N MET A 62 -1.67 12.63 0.88
CA MET A 62 -2.49 11.51 0.41
C MET A 62 -3.08 10.71 1.58
N SER A 63 -2.32 10.50 2.67
CA SER A 63 -2.81 9.81 3.86
C SER A 63 -3.93 10.59 4.57
N LYS A 64 -3.80 11.92 4.66
CA LYS A 64 -4.88 12.78 5.18
C LYS A 64 -6.12 12.73 4.30
N ASN A 65 -5.94 12.77 2.98
CA ASN A 65 -7.07 12.69 2.05
C ASN A 65 -7.76 11.33 2.09
N LEU A 66 -6.99 10.24 2.27
CA LEU A 66 -7.53 8.91 2.50
C LEU A 66 -8.42 8.86 3.75
N LEU A 67 -7.93 9.43 4.87
CA LEU A 67 -8.67 9.46 6.14
C LEU A 67 -10.00 10.21 6.05
N LYS A 68 -10.10 11.27 5.23
CA LYS A 68 -11.35 12.02 5.02
C LYS A 68 -12.46 11.20 4.37
N GLN A 69 -12.15 10.05 3.79
CA GLN A 69 -13.13 9.19 3.14
C GLN A 69 -13.85 8.25 4.13
N PHE A 70 -13.41 8.20 5.39
CA PHE A 70 -13.99 7.37 6.44
C PHE A 70 -14.80 8.23 7.42
N SER A 71 -15.86 7.66 7.98
CA SER A 71 -16.76 8.35 8.92
C SER A 71 -16.20 8.47 10.35
N SER A 72 -14.88 8.25 10.54
CA SER A 72 -14.27 8.26 11.86
C SER A 72 -14.42 9.61 12.55
N LYS A 73 -14.81 9.56 13.83
CA LYS A 73 -14.90 10.71 14.73
C LYS A 73 -13.52 11.13 15.27
N THR A 74 -12.50 10.30 15.06
CA THR A 74 -11.15 10.51 15.59
C THR A 74 -10.37 11.43 14.65
N PRO A 75 -9.87 12.60 15.11
CA PRO A 75 -9.02 13.46 14.31
C PRO A 75 -7.60 12.87 14.23
N TYR A 76 -7.39 11.92 13.33
CA TYR A 76 -6.14 11.19 13.22
C TYR A 76 -4.93 12.06 12.85
N ILE A 77 -3.81 11.79 13.51
CA ILE A 77 -2.51 12.40 13.26
C ILE A 77 -1.65 11.40 12.49
N VAL A 78 -1.38 11.71 11.23
CA VAL A 78 -0.55 10.88 10.32
C VAL A 78 0.78 11.55 9.95
N SER A 79 1.15 12.65 10.62
CA SER A 79 2.37 13.40 10.37
C SER A 79 3.64 12.77 10.96
N ASN A 80 3.52 11.63 11.66
CA ASN A 80 4.67 10.95 12.25
C ASN A 80 5.65 10.49 11.15
N ARG A 81 6.90 10.96 11.21
CA ARG A 81 7.91 10.68 10.17
C ARG A 81 8.16 9.20 9.97
N GLN A 82 8.25 8.41 11.04
CA GLN A 82 8.52 6.98 10.94
C GLN A 82 7.35 6.24 10.28
N PHE A 83 6.12 6.64 10.60
CA PHE A 83 4.94 6.10 9.96
C PHE A 83 4.91 6.40 8.47
N LEU A 84 5.16 7.66 8.09
CA LEU A 84 5.20 8.08 6.69
C LEU A 84 6.30 7.35 5.90
N GLN A 85 7.47 7.14 6.50
CA GLN A 85 8.55 6.36 5.89
C GLN A 85 8.15 4.89 5.71
N ALA A 86 7.47 4.29 6.69
CA ALA A 86 6.98 2.93 6.58
C ALA A 86 5.94 2.79 5.46
N ILE A 87 5.01 3.73 5.34
CA ILE A 87 4.04 3.80 4.24
C ILE A 87 4.76 3.93 2.90
N GLN A 88 5.65 4.93 2.77
CA GLN A 88 6.40 5.21 1.55
C GLN A 88 7.17 3.98 1.05
N LYS A 89 7.81 3.24 1.97
CA LYS A 89 8.51 2.00 1.61
C LYS A 89 7.54 0.93 1.08
N MET A 90 6.36 0.83 1.68
CA MET A 90 5.36 -0.19 1.36
C MET A 90 4.60 0.09 0.04
N THR A 91 4.53 1.34 -0.43
CA THR A 91 3.77 1.68 -1.65
C THR A 91 4.27 0.94 -2.89
N ALA A 92 5.56 0.61 -2.95
CA ALA A 92 6.13 -0.16 -4.06
C ALA A 92 5.47 -1.54 -4.23
N GLU A 93 5.00 -2.16 -3.14
CA GLU A 93 4.30 -3.45 -3.22
C GLU A 93 2.93 -3.33 -3.91
N TYR A 94 2.32 -2.14 -3.87
CA TYR A 94 0.96 -1.88 -4.35
C TYR A 94 0.92 -1.15 -5.69
N ALA A 95 2.06 -0.62 -6.15
CA ALA A 95 2.20 0.02 -7.46
C ALA A 95 2.23 -1.04 -8.58
N VAL A 96 1.12 -1.77 -8.75
CA VAL A 96 0.97 -2.86 -9.73
C VAL A 96 -0.04 -2.44 -10.79
N GLU A 97 0.36 -2.47 -12.06
CA GLU A 97 -0.49 -2.08 -13.18
C GLU A 97 -1.75 -2.95 -13.31
N GLY A 98 -2.85 -2.32 -13.72
CA GLY A 98 -4.12 -2.97 -14.05
C GLY A 98 -5.01 -3.28 -12.84
N PHE A 99 -4.62 -2.87 -11.63
CA PHE A 99 -5.43 -3.09 -10.42
C PHE A 99 -6.82 -2.46 -10.54
N SER A 100 -6.95 -1.30 -11.19
CA SER A 100 -8.23 -0.59 -11.32
C SER A 100 -9.21 -1.35 -12.22
N THR A 101 -8.70 -1.98 -13.29
CA THR A 101 -9.49 -2.84 -14.18
C THR A 101 -9.92 -4.12 -13.46
N LYS A 102 -9.04 -4.71 -12.64
CA LYS A 102 -9.40 -5.87 -11.80
C LYS A 102 -10.47 -5.49 -10.78
N ALA A 103 -10.30 -4.37 -10.07
CA ALA A 103 -11.23 -3.87 -9.07
C ALA A 103 -12.62 -3.59 -9.65
N ALA A 104 -12.70 -3.02 -10.86
CA ALA A 104 -13.95 -2.69 -11.51
C ALA A 104 -14.86 -3.92 -11.72
N LYS A 105 -14.28 -5.11 -11.95
CA LYS A 105 -15.04 -6.37 -12.09
C LYS A 105 -15.83 -6.74 -10.84
N TYR A 106 -15.34 -6.33 -9.68
CA TYR A 106 -15.91 -6.68 -8.37
C TYR A 106 -16.65 -5.50 -7.73
N ARG A 107 -16.80 -4.37 -8.45
CA ARG A 107 -17.39 -3.13 -7.92
C ARG A 107 -18.74 -3.37 -7.27
N ASP A 108 -19.67 -4.00 -7.97
CA ASP A 108 -21.04 -4.16 -7.50
C ASP A 108 -21.10 -5.11 -6.30
N VAL A 109 -20.35 -6.20 -6.36
CA VAL A 109 -20.26 -7.19 -5.26
C VAL A 109 -19.71 -6.53 -4.00
N ILE A 110 -18.64 -5.74 -4.10
CA ILE A 110 -18.04 -5.04 -2.96
C ILE A 110 -19.01 -3.99 -2.40
N ASN A 111 -19.61 -3.16 -3.26
CA ASN A 111 -20.54 -2.11 -2.82
C ASN A 111 -21.80 -2.69 -2.16
N VAL A 112 -22.35 -3.78 -2.70
CA VAL A 112 -23.51 -4.44 -2.09
C VAL A 112 -23.13 -4.99 -0.72
N ALA A 113 -22.07 -5.79 -0.64
CA ALA A 113 -21.69 -6.45 0.61
C ALA A 113 -21.26 -5.45 1.69
N PHE A 114 -20.35 -4.53 1.41
CA PHE A 114 -19.82 -3.60 2.42
C PHE A 114 -20.79 -2.46 2.73
N VAL A 115 -21.33 -1.81 1.70
CA VAL A 115 -22.11 -0.57 1.88
C VAL A 115 -23.57 -0.87 2.12
N ARG A 116 -24.24 -1.54 1.17
CA ARG A 116 -25.71 -1.70 1.22
C ARG A 116 -26.16 -2.66 2.32
N GLU A 117 -25.47 -3.79 2.48
CA GLU A 117 -25.87 -4.82 3.46
C GLU A 117 -25.31 -4.56 4.86
N GLN A 118 -24.08 -4.06 4.96
CA GLN A 118 -23.39 -3.93 6.24
C GLN A 118 -23.18 -2.49 6.73
N ASN A 119 -23.55 -1.48 5.93
CA ASN A 119 -23.44 -0.06 6.26
C ASN A 119 -22.02 0.36 6.69
N LEU A 120 -21.01 -0.25 6.08
CA LEU A 120 -19.60 0.12 6.27
C LEU A 120 -19.23 1.28 5.34
N ASP A 121 -18.18 2.01 5.71
CA ASP A 121 -17.61 3.05 4.86
C ASP A 121 -17.24 2.48 3.48
N ALA A 122 -17.76 3.10 2.43
CA ALA A 122 -17.58 2.68 1.03
C ALA A 122 -16.13 2.34 0.61
N PRO A 123 -15.10 3.14 0.96
CA PRO A 123 -13.71 2.81 0.61
C PRO A 123 -13.17 1.53 1.29
N LEU A 124 -13.73 1.09 2.42
CA LEU A 124 -13.14 0.06 3.27
C LEU A 124 -12.93 -1.27 2.54
N GLY A 125 -13.97 -1.78 1.87
CA GLY A 125 -13.91 -3.08 1.19
C GLY A 125 -12.87 -3.10 0.07
N PHE A 126 -12.78 -2.01 -0.68
CA PHE A 126 -11.85 -1.86 -1.79
C PHE A 126 -10.40 -1.72 -1.33
N ILE A 127 -10.12 -0.92 -0.30
CA ILE A 127 -8.75 -0.74 0.20
C ILE A 127 -8.26 -2.02 0.88
N LEU A 128 -9.13 -2.73 1.62
CA LEU A 128 -8.78 -4.04 2.18
C LEU A 128 -8.46 -5.04 1.06
N ALA A 129 -9.28 -5.13 0.01
CA ALA A 129 -8.98 -5.99 -1.13
C ALA A 129 -7.65 -5.63 -1.80
N MET A 130 -7.38 -4.34 -2.01
CA MET A 130 -6.10 -3.88 -2.56
C MET A 130 -4.91 -4.26 -1.65
N SER A 131 -5.02 -3.99 -0.35
CA SER A 131 -3.95 -4.24 0.63
C SER A 131 -3.62 -5.72 0.80
N ARG A 132 -4.61 -6.60 0.62
CA ARG A 132 -4.49 -8.04 0.87
C ARG A 132 -4.14 -8.85 -0.38
N SER A 133 -4.72 -8.51 -1.52
CA SER A 133 -4.58 -9.32 -2.74
C SER A 133 -4.28 -8.53 -4.00
N LYS A 134 -4.32 -7.19 -3.94
CA LYS A 134 -4.17 -6.34 -5.14
C LYS A 134 -5.22 -6.70 -6.20
N PHE A 135 -6.41 -7.08 -5.73
CA PHE A 135 -7.52 -7.58 -6.53
C PHE A 135 -7.25 -8.89 -7.29
N ASP A 136 -6.37 -9.75 -6.76
CA ASP A 136 -6.16 -11.11 -7.26
C ASP A 136 -6.87 -12.15 -6.37
N PRO A 137 -7.95 -12.80 -6.86
CA PRO A 137 -8.71 -13.75 -6.05
C PRO A 137 -7.98 -15.09 -5.82
N ALA A 138 -6.90 -15.38 -6.55
CA ALA A 138 -6.23 -16.68 -6.52
C ALA A 138 -5.66 -16.96 -5.13
N SER A 139 -6.02 -18.09 -4.52
CA SER A 139 -5.62 -18.47 -3.17
C SER A 139 -4.12 -18.38 -2.93
N GLU A 140 -3.72 -17.83 -1.79
CA GLU A 140 -2.33 -17.70 -1.41
C GLU A 140 -2.16 -18.15 0.05
N ARG A 141 -1.25 -19.12 0.27
CA ARG A 141 -0.91 -19.64 1.62
C ARG A 141 -2.13 -20.10 2.45
N GLY A 142 -3.14 -20.69 1.80
CA GLY A 142 -4.35 -21.18 2.46
C GLY A 142 -5.38 -20.10 2.80
N ALA A 143 -5.19 -18.88 2.30
CA ALA A 143 -6.14 -17.78 2.41
C ALA A 143 -6.76 -17.46 1.04
N ASP A 144 -8.09 -17.36 1.02
CA ASP A 144 -8.88 -17.35 -0.21
C ASP A 144 -9.47 -15.97 -0.52
N GLY A 145 -9.70 -15.74 -1.82
CA GLY A 145 -10.39 -14.56 -2.35
C GLY A 145 -9.66 -13.24 -2.15
N LEU A 146 -10.35 -12.14 -2.47
CA LEU A 146 -9.77 -10.79 -2.48
C LEU A 146 -9.29 -10.32 -1.09
N TRP A 147 -9.94 -10.78 -0.02
CA TRP A 147 -9.63 -10.36 1.36
C TRP A 147 -8.72 -11.33 2.10
N ARG A 148 -8.28 -12.41 1.46
CA ARG A 148 -7.36 -13.40 2.04
C ARG A 148 -7.86 -13.90 3.40
N MET A 149 -9.10 -14.38 3.44
CA MET A 149 -9.67 -15.01 4.64
C MET A 149 -9.50 -16.52 4.54
N THR A 150 -9.13 -17.17 5.64
CA THR A 150 -9.07 -18.64 5.67
C THR A 150 -10.48 -19.20 5.86
N ASN A 151 -10.74 -20.37 5.27
CA ASN A 151 -12.03 -21.05 5.46
C ASN A 151 -12.28 -21.36 6.95
N GLU A 152 -11.25 -21.77 7.68
CA GLU A 152 -11.32 -22.04 9.13
C GLU A 152 -11.78 -20.82 9.92
N PHE A 153 -11.22 -19.64 9.63
CA PHE A 153 -11.61 -18.40 10.31
C PHE A 153 -13.08 -18.05 10.03
N VAL A 154 -13.49 -18.15 8.77
CA VAL A 154 -14.86 -17.82 8.35
C VAL A 154 -15.88 -18.80 8.95
N THR A 155 -15.60 -20.09 8.96
CA THR A 155 -16.50 -21.12 9.51
C THR A 155 -16.58 -21.07 11.03
N THR A 156 -15.44 -20.96 11.73
CA THR A 156 -15.39 -20.88 13.20
C THR A 156 -16.18 -19.70 13.74
N ASN A 157 -16.20 -18.58 13.01
CA ASN A 157 -16.91 -17.37 13.39
C ASN A 157 -18.27 -17.19 12.68
N ALA A 158 -18.74 -18.21 11.95
CA ALA A 158 -20.01 -18.23 11.22
C ALA A 158 -20.23 -17.06 10.24
N TYR A 159 -19.17 -16.54 9.63
CA TYR A 159 -19.25 -15.44 8.65
C TYR A 159 -19.72 -15.88 7.26
N ASN A 160 -19.80 -17.18 7.00
CA ASN A 160 -20.32 -17.75 5.75
C ASN A 160 -21.84 -17.99 5.76
N GLY A 161 -22.58 -17.58 6.80
CA GLY A 161 -24.01 -17.87 6.92
C GLY A 161 -24.86 -17.36 5.75
N LEU A 162 -24.40 -16.35 5.02
CA LEU A 162 -25.08 -15.76 3.85
C LEU A 162 -24.47 -16.16 2.49
N CYS A 163 -23.50 -17.09 2.49
CA CYS A 163 -22.82 -17.56 1.28
C CYS A 163 -23.61 -18.64 0.51
N GLY A 164 -24.61 -19.26 1.13
CA GLY A 164 -25.26 -20.45 0.55
C GLY A 164 -24.26 -21.58 0.34
N SER A 165 -24.15 -22.11 -0.88
CA SER A 165 -23.18 -23.15 -1.25
C SER A 165 -21.91 -22.62 -1.91
N GLU A 166 -21.78 -21.31 -2.11
CA GLU A 166 -20.64 -20.71 -2.79
C GLU A 166 -19.39 -20.73 -1.87
N PRO A 167 -18.24 -21.28 -2.34
CA PRO A 167 -17.00 -21.22 -1.58
C PRO A 167 -16.37 -19.81 -1.63
N LEU A 168 -15.44 -19.54 -0.70
CA LEU A 168 -14.67 -18.28 -0.70
C LEU A 168 -13.81 -18.11 -1.95
N THR A 169 -13.44 -19.21 -2.60
CA THR A 169 -12.64 -19.24 -3.84
C THR A 169 -13.46 -19.00 -5.10
N ASP A 170 -14.78 -18.83 -4.99
CA ASP A 170 -15.64 -18.66 -6.15
C ASP A 170 -15.24 -17.43 -6.98
N ALA A 171 -15.25 -17.55 -8.31
CA ALA A 171 -14.79 -16.50 -9.21
C ALA A 171 -15.60 -15.20 -9.10
N SER A 172 -16.88 -15.27 -8.69
CA SER A 172 -17.73 -14.10 -8.44
C SER A 172 -17.28 -13.27 -7.24
N GLN A 173 -16.52 -13.87 -6.32
CA GLN A 173 -16.09 -13.28 -5.04
C GLN A 173 -17.26 -12.86 -4.13
N ASN A 174 -18.48 -13.32 -4.40
CA ASN A 174 -19.68 -12.96 -3.64
C ASN A 174 -19.62 -13.46 -2.19
N CYS A 175 -19.33 -14.75 -1.97
CA CYS A 175 -19.17 -15.27 -0.62
C CYS A 175 -18.01 -14.59 0.13
N ALA A 176 -16.85 -14.40 -0.52
CA ALA A 176 -15.70 -13.72 0.09
C ALA A 176 -16.02 -12.28 0.49
N ALA A 177 -16.79 -11.55 -0.33
CA ALA A 177 -17.22 -10.18 -0.03
C ALA A 177 -18.19 -10.14 1.14
N LYS A 178 -19.19 -11.02 1.18
CA LYS A 178 -20.15 -11.10 2.28
C LYS A 178 -19.46 -11.48 3.59
N ALA A 179 -18.64 -12.53 3.58
CA ALA A 179 -17.93 -13.00 4.77
C ALA A 179 -17.01 -11.91 5.34
N SER A 180 -16.24 -11.23 4.46
CA SER A 180 -15.38 -10.13 4.88
C SER A 180 -16.16 -8.91 5.36
N ALA A 181 -17.28 -8.56 4.73
CA ALA A 181 -18.11 -7.44 5.16
C ALA A 181 -18.77 -7.71 6.52
N ILE A 182 -19.31 -8.92 6.76
CA ILE A 182 -19.88 -9.30 8.06
C ILE A 182 -18.81 -9.25 9.15
N TYR A 183 -17.63 -9.80 8.86
CA TYR A 183 -16.48 -9.73 9.74
C TYR A 183 -16.13 -8.26 10.08
N MET A 184 -15.97 -7.43 9.06
CA MET A 184 -15.60 -6.03 9.25
C MET A 184 -16.67 -5.25 9.99
N LYS A 185 -17.96 -5.54 9.81
CA LYS A 185 -19.04 -4.95 10.63
C LYS A 185 -18.90 -5.33 12.10
N ALA A 186 -18.66 -6.60 12.40
CA ALA A 186 -18.48 -7.06 13.77
C ALA A 186 -17.30 -6.36 14.45
N VAL A 187 -16.21 -6.14 13.73
CA VAL A 187 -15.02 -5.44 14.27
C VAL A 187 -15.25 -3.93 14.33
N VAL A 188 -15.62 -3.28 13.22
CA VAL A 188 -15.71 -1.82 13.12
C VAL A 188 -16.78 -1.27 14.05
N PHE A 189 -18.01 -1.80 13.99
CA PHE A 189 -19.10 -1.31 14.82
C PHE A 189 -19.17 -2.01 16.18
N GLY A 190 -18.91 -3.32 16.22
CA GLY A 190 -19.01 -4.09 17.46
C GLY A 190 -17.83 -3.89 18.41
N VAL A 191 -16.62 -3.64 17.88
CA VAL A 191 -15.42 -3.44 18.70
C VAL A 191 -14.96 -1.99 18.70
N PHE A 192 -14.91 -1.31 17.56
CA PHE A 192 -14.28 0.02 17.44
C PHE A 192 -15.25 1.19 17.29
N ASP A 193 -16.53 1.01 17.64
CA ASP A 193 -17.53 2.09 17.70
C ASP A 193 -17.66 2.90 16.39
N GLY A 194 -17.45 2.23 15.25
CA GLY A 194 -17.48 2.82 13.91
C GLY A 194 -16.10 3.20 13.34
N ASP A 195 -15.00 2.94 14.04
CA ASP A 195 -13.67 3.30 13.56
C ASP A 195 -13.06 2.24 12.61
N ALA A 196 -13.18 2.51 11.31
CA ALA A 196 -12.68 1.62 10.25
C ALA A 196 -11.14 1.47 10.25
N ILE A 197 -10.39 2.47 10.73
CA ILE A 197 -8.92 2.44 10.69
C ILE A 197 -8.36 1.47 11.72
N TYR A 198 -8.88 1.51 12.95
CA TYR A 198 -8.54 0.48 13.94
C TYR A 198 -9.13 -0.88 13.60
N GLY A 199 -10.27 -0.93 12.90
CA GLY A 199 -10.79 -2.18 12.36
C GLY A 199 -9.83 -2.82 11.35
N ALA A 200 -9.26 -2.04 10.43
CA ALA A 200 -8.26 -2.52 9.48
C ALA A 200 -6.97 -3.00 10.17
N ALA A 201 -6.56 -2.33 11.26
CA ALA A 201 -5.37 -2.70 12.03
C ALA A 201 -5.42 -4.13 12.58
N VAL A 202 -6.60 -4.59 12.98
CA VAL A 202 -6.79 -5.91 13.59
C VAL A 202 -7.33 -6.96 12.62
N PHE A 203 -7.33 -6.70 11.32
CA PHE A 203 -7.93 -7.63 10.35
C PHE A 203 -7.30 -9.02 10.47
N GLY A 204 -8.15 -10.02 10.68
CA GLY A 204 -7.79 -11.42 10.95
C GLY A 204 -7.88 -11.82 12.43
N LYS A 205 -8.08 -10.88 13.35
CA LYS A 205 -8.42 -11.21 14.75
C LYS A 205 -9.91 -11.49 14.89
N SER A 206 -10.28 -12.35 15.83
CA SER A 206 -11.66 -12.47 16.29
C SER A 206 -12.13 -11.14 16.94
N PRO A 207 -13.44 -10.85 16.99
CA PRO A 207 -13.95 -9.68 17.72
C PRO A 207 -13.51 -9.63 19.18
N GLN A 208 -13.39 -10.79 19.84
CA GLN A 208 -12.94 -10.92 21.22
C GLN A 208 -11.47 -10.50 21.37
N ASP A 209 -10.58 -11.01 20.52
CA ASP A 209 -9.16 -10.67 20.54
C ASP A 209 -8.93 -9.21 20.14
N ALA A 210 -9.71 -8.71 19.18
CA ALA A 210 -9.72 -7.31 18.81
C ALA A 210 -10.15 -6.42 19.98
N GLY A 211 -11.16 -6.83 20.75
CA GLY A 211 -11.61 -6.15 21.96
C GLY A 211 -10.55 -6.14 23.07
N ALA A 212 -9.89 -7.27 23.31
CA ALA A 212 -8.78 -7.36 24.24
C ALA A 212 -7.62 -6.44 23.83
N TRP A 213 -7.29 -6.42 22.54
CA TRP A 213 -6.29 -5.50 22.01
C TRP A 213 -6.71 -4.03 22.15
N LYS A 214 -7.96 -3.68 21.81
CA LYS A 214 -8.51 -2.32 22.02
C LYS A 214 -8.39 -1.88 23.47
N ALA A 215 -8.66 -2.77 24.43
CA ALA A 215 -8.55 -2.48 25.86
C ALA A 215 -7.10 -2.23 26.31
N SER A 216 -6.11 -2.78 25.61
CA SER A 216 -4.68 -2.52 25.87
C SER A 216 -4.19 -1.17 25.36
N LEU A 217 -4.95 -0.51 24.48
CA LEU A 217 -4.56 0.78 23.90
C LEU A 217 -4.82 1.95 24.86
N PRO A 218 -4.00 3.01 24.81
CA PRO A 218 -4.28 4.25 25.54
C PRO A 218 -5.64 4.86 25.15
N ALA A 219 -6.17 5.71 26.03
CA ALA A 219 -7.43 6.41 25.81
C ALA A 219 -7.36 7.38 24.61
N ASN A 220 -6.26 8.12 24.47
CA ASN A 220 -6.01 8.92 23.27
C ASN A 220 -5.43 8.05 22.17
N ARG A 221 -6.17 7.97 21.05
CA ARG A 221 -5.88 7.10 19.91
C ARG A 221 -5.69 7.86 18.61
N ALA A 222 -5.57 9.19 18.67
CA ALA A 222 -5.43 10.04 17.50
C ALA A 222 -4.08 9.85 16.79
N ASP A 223 -2.99 9.63 17.53
CA ASP A 223 -1.67 9.36 16.95
C ASP A 223 -1.48 7.86 16.76
N ILE A 224 -1.87 7.37 15.57
CA ILE A 224 -1.89 5.94 15.23
C ILE A 224 -0.53 5.28 15.51
N TRP A 225 0.57 5.93 15.11
CA TRP A 225 1.91 5.34 15.23
C TRP A 225 2.39 5.24 16.67
N ASN A 226 2.01 6.23 17.48
CA ASN A 226 2.32 6.23 18.89
C ASN A 226 1.39 5.35 19.72
N THR A 227 0.15 5.14 19.28
CA THR A 227 -0.83 4.27 19.94
C THR A 227 -0.58 2.80 19.64
N VAL A 228 -0.40 2.43 18.37
CA VAL A 228 -0.24 1.03 17.96
C VAL A 228 1.22 0.63 18.07
N LYS A 229 1.56 -0.26 19.00
CA LYS A 229 2.95 -0.71 19.25
C LYS A 229 3.24 -2.14 18.80
N THR A 230 2.20 -2.96 18.65
CA THR A 230 2.33 -4.36 18.28
C THR A 230 2.71 -4.49 16.79
N PRO A 231 3.73 -5.30 16.43
CA PRO A 231 4.26 -5.33 15.07
C PRO A 231 3.23 -5.70 14.00
N GLN A 232 2.37 -6.68 14.29
CA GLN A 232 1.37 -7.16 13.35
C GLN A 232 0.36 -6.06 12.98
N GLU A 233 -0.21 -5.38 13.97
CA GLU A 233 -1.21 -4.32 13.74
C GLU A 233 -0.57 -3.08 13.11
N ARG A 234 0.68 -2.77 13.46
CA ARG A 234 1.44 -1.73 12.74
C ARG A 234 1.56 -2.04 11.26
N GLU A 235 1.93 -3.27 10.92
CA GLU A 235 2.07 -3.68 9.53
C GLU A 235 0.74 -3.61 8.79
N GLN A 236 -0.36 -4.08 9.39
CA GLN A 236 -1.69 -3.99 8.78
C GLN A 236 -2.09 -2.55 8.45
N ILE A 237 -1.85 -1.61 9.38
CA ILE A 237 -2.12 -0.19 9.14
C ILE A 237 -1.24 0.35 8.01
N VAL A 238 0.06 0.07 8.03
CA VAL A 238 0.99 0.53 6.99
C VAL A 238 0.57 0.01 5.61
N ARG A 239 0.20 -1.27 5.51
CA ARG A 239 -0.32 -1.90 4.28
C ARG A 239 -1.62 -1.25 3.83
N PHE A 240 -2.55 -1.01 4.74
CA PHE A 240 -3.83 -0.37 4.46
C PHE A 240 -3.64 1.04 3.88
N PHE A 241 -2.83 1.88 4.54
CA PHE A 241 -2.54 3.22 4.06
C PHE A 241 -1.78 3.21 2.73
N ALA A 242 -0.74 2.38 2.59
CA ALA A 242 0.03 2.29 1.36
C ALA A 242 -0.84 1.85 0.18
N ALA A 243 -1.68 0.83 0.36
CA ALA A 243 -2.62 0.39 -0.65
C ALA A 243 -3.64 1.48 -1.00
N GLY A 244 -4.23 2.14 0.00
CA GLY A 244 -5.22 3.18 -0.20
C GLY A 244 -4.68 4.39 -0.96
N ILE A 245 -3.50 4.92 -0.56
CA ILE A 245 -2.93 6.08 -1.24
C ILE A 245 -2.49 5.75 -2.67
N VAL A 246 -1.97 4.55 -2.93
CA VAL A 246 -1.61 4.12 -4.29
C VAL A 246 -2.86 3.99 -5.14
N ALA A 247 -3.89 3.34 -4.61
CA ALA A 247 -5.10 3.05 -5.36
C ALA A 247 -5.91 4.32 -5.68
N ASP A 248 -5.87 5.35 -4.83
CA ASP A 248 -6.54 6.63 -5.09
C ASP A 248 -5.68 7.64 -5.87
N ASN A 249 -4.37 7.40 -6.00
CA ASN A 249 -3.45 8.30 -6.70
C ASN A 249 -2.53 7.57 -7.69
N PRO A 250 -3.05 6.68 -8.57
CA PRO A 250 -2.21 5.76 -9.35
C PRO A 250 -1.15 6.45 -10.20
N GLN A 251 -1.48 7.61 -10.79
CA GLN A 251 -0.56 8.38 -11.65
C GLN A 251 0.68 8.88 -10.89
N LYS A 252 0.56 9.18 -9.58
CA LYS A 252 1.71 9.59 -8.77
C LYS A 252 2.73 8.47 -8.58
N PHE A 253 2.29 7.22 -8.73
CA PHE A 253 3.10 6.03 -8.61
C PHE A 253 3.46 5.42 -9.97
N GLY A 254 3.31 6.18 -11.06
CA GLY A 254 3.67 5.74 -12.42
C GLY A 254 2.62 4.86 -13.13
N LEU A 255 1.48 4.59 -12.49
CA LEU A 255 0.42 3.75 -13.06
C LEU A 255 -0.49 4.60 -13.96
N THR A 256 0.01 4.92 -15.15
CA THR A 256 -0.65 5.86 -16.08
C THR A 256 -1.97 5.35 -16.65
N SER A 257 -2.14 4.03 -16.75
CA SER A 257 -3.34 3.37 -17.28
C SER A 257 -4.41 3.08 -16.23
N ASP A 258 -4.09 3.22 -14.94
CA ASP A 258 -5.01 2.94 -13.85
C ASP A 258 -5.80 4.18 -13.42
N ARG A 259 -7.05 3.98 -13.02
CA ARG A 259 -7.92 5.06 -12.50
C ARG A 259 -8.02 5.03 -10.98
N PRO A 260 -8.24 6.18 -10.32
CA PRO A 260 -8.48 6.23 -8.87
C PRO A 260 -9.60 5.29 -8.43
N LEU A 261 -9.32 4.48 -7.41
CA LEU A 261 -10.27 3.51 -6.87
C LEU A 261 -11.54 4.17 -6.35
N SER A 262 -11.44 5.40 -5.84
CA SER A 262 -12.58 6.24 -5.44
C SER A 262 -13.67 6.43 -6.49
N GLU A 263 -13.37 6.28 -7.78
CA GLU A 263 -14.40 6.30 -8.83
C GLU A 263 -15.39 5.13 -8.70
N LEU A 264 -14.97 3.99 -8.14
CA LEU A 264 -15.80 2.77 -8.06
C LEU A 264 -16.84 2.81 -6.95
N TYR A 265 -16.58 3.58 -5.89
CA TYR A 265 -17.43 3.64 -4.70
C TYR A 265 -18.05 5.02 -4.45
N ARG A 266 -17.66 6.07 -5.19
CA ARG A 266 -18.30 7.40 -5.08
C ARG A 266 -19.80 7.39 -5.40
N LEU A 267 -20.24 6.49 -6.27
CA LEU A 267 -21.67 6.34 -6.63
C LEU A 267 -22.47 5.50 -5.63
N ALA A 268 -21.80 4.90 -4.64
CA ALA A 268 -22.44 4.11 -3.59
C ALA A 268 -22.55 4.87 -2.26
N MET A 269 -21.88 6.03 -2.14
CA MET A 269 -22.08 7.02 -1.08
C MET A 269 -23.32 7.87 -1.37
#